data_AF-A0A257NJ05-F1
#
_entry.id   AF-A0A257NJ05-F1
#
_cell.length_a   1.000
_cell.length_b   1.000
_cell.length_c   1.000
_cell.angle_alpha   90.00
_cell.angle_beta   90.00
_cell.angle_gamma   90.00
#
_symmetry.space_group_name_H-M   'P 1'
#
loop_
_entity.id
_entity.type
_entity.pdbx_description
1 polymer ?
#
loop_
_entity_poly.entity_id
_entity_poly.type
_entity_poly.pdbx_seq_one_letter_code
_entity_poly.pdbx_strand_id
1 'polypeptide(L)'
;AGRTVSDLLRNVIVVITISLVGLLVGFRPSGTFLNYLQACLLMLIFAYALSWGFAFIGLAAPNSEAAQAMTFPLIFPLTFASSAFVPVATMPGWLRPFAQNQPVTQVVDAVRGLMLGLPHGSSTWITLAWALGAVVVLAPFAVQKYRRVT
;
A
#
# COMPACT_ATOMS: atom_id res chain seq x y z
N ALA A 1 17.40 -6.06 -10.63
CA ALA A 1 16.23 -6.39 -11.48
C ALA A 1 15.45 -7.62 -10.97
N GLY A 2 16.09 -8.76 -10.68
CA GLY A 2 15.37 -9.99 -10.27
C GLY A 2 14.51 -9.87 -8.99
N ARG A 3 14.97 -9.16 -7.97
CA ARG A 3 14.23 -8.98 -6.70
C ARG A 3 12.92 -8.23 -6.89
N THR A 4 12.95 -7.11 -7.60
CA THR A 4 11.79 -6.24 -7.83
C THR A 4 10.72 -6.93 -8.69
N VAL A 5 11.14 -7.73 -9.67
CA VAL A 5 10.23 -8.52 -10.50
C VAL A 5 9.59 -9.67 -9.68
N SER A 6 10.37 -10.34 -8.85
CA SER A 6 9.85 -11.42 -7.97
C SER A 6 8.80 -10.89 -6.99
N ASP A 7 9.04 -9.69 -6.44
CA ASP A 7 8.10 -9.04 -5.52
C ASP A 7 6.79 -8.64 -6.21
N LEU A 8 6.87 -8.09 -7.42
CA LEU A 8 5.69 -7.79 -8.24
C LEU A 8 4.87 -9.04 -8.54
N LEU A 9 5.51 -10.13 -8.97
CA LEU A 9 4.84 -11.41 -9.24
C LEU A 9 4.14 -11.96 -7.99
N ARG A 10 4.82 -11.90 -6.84
CA ARG A 10 4.23 -12.30 -5.56
C ARG A 10 3.01 -11.44 -5.24
N ASN A 11 3.08 -10.13 -5.42
CA ASN A 11 1.96 -9.22 -5.14
C ASN A 11 0.77 -9.46 -6.10
N VAL A 12 1.03 -9.82 -7.36
CA VAL A 12 -0.03 -10.24 -8.30
C VAL A 12 -0.75 -11.48 -7.79
N ILE A 13 -0.01 -12.50 -7.33
CA ILE A 13 -0.61 -13.71 -6.76
C ILE A 13 -1.46 -13.35 -5.53
N VAL A 14 -0.94 -12.52 -4.63
CA VAL A 14 -1.69 -12.06 -3.43
C VAL A 14 -2.98 -11.36 -3.82
N VAL A 15 -2.96 -10.44 -4.79
CA VAL A 15 -4.15 -9.73 -5.27
C VAL A 15 -5.17 -10.72 -5.84
N ILE A 16 -4.74 -11.67 -6.67
CA ILE A 16 -5.63 -12.69 -7.23
C ILE A 16 -6.25 -13.54 -6.11
N THR A 17 -5.43 -14.03 -5.17
CA THR A 17 -5.90 -14.87 -4.06
C THR A 17 -6.91 -14.12 -3.20
N ILE A 18 -6.62 -12.87 -2.80
CA ILE A 18 -7.54 -12.08 -1.97
C ILE A 18 -8.83 -11.77 -2.73
N SER A 19 -8.75 -11.44 -4.03
CA SER A 19 -9.94 -11.22 -4.84
C SER A 19 -10.81 -12.45 -4.96
N LEU A 20 -10.22 -13.64 -5.18
CA LEU A 20 -10.96 -14.90 -5.21
C LEU A 20 -11.64 -15.18 -3.87
N VAL A 21 -10.93 -15.02 -2.76
CA VAL A 21 -11.50 -15.18 -1.41
C VAL A 21 -12.65 -14.21 -1.19
N GLY A 22 -12.49 -12.93 -1.58
CA GLY A 22 -13.55 -11.94 -1.49
C GLY A 22 -14.81 -12.35 -2.26
N LEU A 23 -14.64 -12.77 -3.52
CA LEU A 23 -15.74 -13.25 -4.36
C LEU A 23 -16.43 -14.49 -3.74
N LEU A 24 -15.67 -15.41 -3.15
CA LEU A 24 -16.21 -16.60 -2.48
C LEU A 24 -17.00 -16.28 -1.21
N VAL A 25 -16.55 -15.29 -0.43
CA VAL A 25 -17.27 -14.80 0.77
C VAL A 25 -18.53 -14.00 0.39
N GLY A 26 -18.72 -13.70 -0.90
CA GLY A 26 -19.91 -13.04 -1.42
C GLY A 26 -19.73 -11.56 -1.71
N PHE A 27 -18.50 -11.03 -1.63
CA PHE A 27 -18.21 -9.68 -2.10
C PHE A 27 -18.46 -9.60 -3.61
N ARG A 28 -19.33 -8.68 -4.03
CA ARG A 28 -19.62 -8.42 -5.44
C ARG A 28 -19.18 -7.00 -5.77
N PRO A 29 -18.10 -6.81 -6.55
CA PRO A 29 -17.73 -5.49 -7.03
C PRO A 29 -18.88 -4.91 -7.85
N SER A 30 -19.41 -3.76 -7.44
CA SER A 30 -20.46 -3.04 -8.17
C SER A 30 -19.91 -2.07 -9.21
N GLY A 31 -18.59 -1.83 -9.21
CA GLY A 31 -17.90 -1.06 -10.24
C GLY A 31 -17.82 -1.80 -11.59
N THR A 32 -17.38 -1.09 -12.62
CA THR A 32 -17.12 -1.71 -13.94
C THR A 32 -15.92 -2.65 -13.89
N PHE A 33 -15.81 -3.57 -14.85
CA PHE A 33 -14.61 -4.41 -15.00
C PHE A 33 -13.33 -3.59 -15.12
N LEU A 34 -13.41 -2.42 -15.78
CA LEU A 34 -12.28 -1.50 -15.89
C LEU A 34 -11.89 -0.91 -14.53
N ASN A 35 -12.86 -0.52 -13.71
CA ASN A 35 -12.58 0.00 -12.36
C ASN A 35 -11.93 -1.06 -11.46
N TYR A 36 -12.37 -2.31 -11.58
CA TYR A 36 -11.74 -3.43 -10.88
C TYR A 36 -10.27 -3.58 -11.28
N LEU A 37 -9.98 -3.53 -12.57
CA LEU A 37 -8.60 -3.63 -13.08
C LEU A 37 -7.74 -2.45 -12.61
N GLN A 38 -8.30 -1.23 -12.62
CA GLN A 38 -7.63 -0.03 -12.10
C GLN A 38 -7.33 -0.15 -10.61
N ALA A 39 -8.26 -0.66 -9.81
CA ALA A 39 -8.04 -0.87 -8.38
C ALA A 39 -6.92 -1.90 -8.11
N CYS A 40 -6.92 -3.01 -8.85
CA CYS A 40 -5.83 -4.00 -8.80
C CYS A 40 -4.48 -3.38 -9.17
N LEU A 41 -4.42 -2.60 -10.25
CA LEU A 41 -3.21 -1.93 -10.68
C LEU A 41 -2.72 -0.91 -9.64
N LEU A 42 -3.63 -0.12 -9.05
CA LEU A 42 -3.30 0.85 -8.01
C LEU A 42 -2.70 0.17 -6.78
N MET A 43 -3.27 -0.96 -6.34
CA MET A 43 -2.72 -1.78 -5.25
C MET A 43 -1.31 -2.29 -5.57
N LEU A 44 -1.08 -2.77 -6.80
CA LEU A 44 0.24 -3.26 -7.22
C LEU A 44 1.29 -2.15 -7.26
N ILE A 45 0.95 -0.99 -7.80
CA ILE A 45 1.84 0.19 -7.83
C ILE A 45 2.20 0.60 -6.41
N PHE A 46 1.22 0.68 -5.52
CA PHE A 46 1.46 1.07 -4.13
C PHE A 46 2.28 0.03 -3.36
N ALA A 47 1.96 -1.27 -3.51
CA ALA A 47 2.72 -2.35 -2.90
C ALA A 47 4.18 -2.36 -3.38
N TYR A 48 4.40 -2.13 -4.67
CA TYR A 48 5.73 -1.98 -5.25
C TYR A 48 6.50 -0.79 -4.67
N ALA A 49 5.83 0.35 -4.48
CA ALA A 49 6.47 1.52 -3.86
C ALA A 49 6.92 1.24 -2.43
N LEU A 50 6.09 0.55 -1.64
CA LEU A 50 6.42 0.19 -0.25
C LEU A 50 7.52 -0.88 -0.15
N SER A 51 7.63 -1.77 -1.13
CA SER A 51 8.63 -2.85 -1.07
C SER A 51 10.07 -2.35 -1.12
N TRP A 52 10.32 -1.17 -1.71
CA TRP A 52 11.60 -0.46 -1.61
C TRP A 52 11.94 -0.05 -0.18
N GLY A 53 10.95 0.42 0.58
CA GLY A 53 11.13 0.78 1.99
C GLY A 53 11.43 -0.43 2.86
N PHE A 54 10.66 -1.50 2.70
CA PHE A 54 10.93 -2.75 3.41
C PHE A 54 12.26 -3.40 3.00
N ALA A 55 12.66 -3.27 1.73
CA ALA A 55 13.98 -3.72 1.29
C ALA A 55 15.09 -2.92 1.95
N PHE A 56 14.95 -1.59 2.06
CA PHE A 56 15.93 -0.75 2.76
C PHE A 56 16.04 -1.11 4.24
N ILE A 57 14.92 -1.29 4.95
CA ILE A 57 14.90 -1.71 6.35
C ILE A 57 15.52 -3.10 6.50
N GLY A 58 15.19 -4.05 5.62
CA GLY A 58 15.75 -5.40 5.64
C GLY A 58 17.25 -5.45 5.39
N LEU A 59 17.79 -4.56 4.56
CA LEU A 59 19.24 -4.40 4.35
C LEU A 59 19.92 -3.64 5.50
N ALA A 60 19.16 -2.89 6.30
CA ALA A 60 19.65 -2.12 7.43
C ALA A 60 19.67 -2.90 8.73
N ALA A 61 18.76 -3.85 8.87
CA ALA A 61 18.61 -4.64 10.07
C ALA A 61 19.71 -5.71 10.16
N PRO A 62 20.21 -5.99 11.38
CA PRO A 62 21.20 -7.04 11.60
C PRO A 62 20.65 -8.46 11.41
N ASN A 63 19.34 -8.66 11.53
CA ASN A 63 18.65 -9.94 11.35
C ASN A 63 17.15 -9.73 11.01
N SER A 64 16.46 -10.83 10.73
CA SER A 64 15.03 -10.86 10.38
C SER A 64 14.12 -10.30 11.48
N GLU A 65 14.40 -10.65 12.73
CA GLU A 65 13.65 -10.23 13.91
C GLU A 65 13.73 -8.71 14.09
N ALA A 66 14.94 -8.15 13.96
CA ALA A 66 15.15 -6.71 13.99
C ALA A 66 14.47 -6.00 12.81
N ALA A 67 14.49 -6.58 11.61
CA ALA A 67 13.79 -6.01 10.45
C ALA A 67 12.28 -5.90 10.70
N GLN A 68 11.69 -6.94 11.30
CA GLN A 68 10.28 -6.95 11.66
C GLN A 68 9.98 -5.93 12.77
N ALA A 69 10.81 -5.90 13.82
CA ALA A 69 10.67 -4.95 14.94
C ALA A 69 10.83 -3.49 14.50
N MET A 70 11.71 -3.20 13.53
CA MET A 70 11.87 -1.86 12.95
C MET A 70 10.68 -1.45 12.08
N THR A 71 10.04 -2.41 11.41
CA THR A 71 8.92 -2.17 10.50
C THR A 71 7.60 -1.95 11.24
N PHE A 72 7.37 -2.70 12.32
CA PHE A 72 6.07 -2.72 12.99
C PHE A 72 5.61 -1.34 13.51
N PRO A 73 6.44 -0.53 14.20
CA PRO A 73 6.05 0.80 14.66
C PRO A 73 5.70 1.77 13.53
N LEU A 74 6.18 1.53 12.31
CA LEU A 74 5.85 2.34 11.14
C LEU A 74 4.49 1.96 10.55
N ILE A 75 4.26 0.66 10.35
CA ILE A 75 3.06 0.15 9.68
C ILE A 75 1.86 0.15 10.61
N PHE A 76 2.05 -0.15 11.89
CA PHE A 76 0.97 -0.19 12.87
C PHE A 76 0.10 1.09 12.88
N PRO A 77 0.64 2.30 13.14
CA PRO A 77 -0.19 3.50 13.15
C PRO A 77 -0.80 3.80 11.78
N LEU A 78 -0.05 3.58 10.69
CA LEU A 78 -0.55 3.83 9.33
C LEU A 78 -1.71 2.90 8.97
N THR A 79 -1.71 1.65 9.40
CA THR A 79 -2.78 0.70 9.09
C THR A 79 -3.97 0.88 10.02
N PHE A 80 -3.75 0.98 11.33
CA PHE A 80 -4.83 1.04 12.32
C PHE A 80 -5.52 2.41 12.39
N ALA A 81 -4.80 3.51 12.15
CA ALA A 81 -5.39 4.85 12.07
C ALA A 81 -5.82 5.22 10.64
N SER A 82 -6.09 4.23 9.78
CA SER A 82 -6.60 4.45 8.42
C SER A 82 -8.12 4.29 8.33
N SER A 83 -8.68 4.66 7.17
CA SER A 83 -10.08 4.38 6.82
C SER A 83 -10.40 2.89 6.62
N ALA A 84 -9.43 1.98 6.76
CA ALA A 84 -9.63 0.54 6.56
C ALA A 84 -10.55 -0.07 7.62
N PHE A 85 -10.40 0.35 8.88
CA PHE A 85 -11.14 -0.23 10.01
C PHE A 85 -12.29 0.65 10.48
N VAL A 86 -12.09 1.96 10.49
CA VAL A 86 -13.06 2.93 11.01
C VAL A 86 -13.21 4.08 10.03
N PRO A 87 -14.44 4.54 9.73
CA PRO A 87 -14.65 5.71 8.92
C PRO A 87 -13.92 6.93 9.50
N VAL A 88 -13.13 7.61 8.68
CA VAL A 88 -12.32 8.76 9.14
C VAL A 88 -13.19 9.88 9.73
N ALA A 89 -14.45 9.97 9.30
CA ALA A 89 -15.39 10.97 9.78
C ALA A 89 -15.77 10.84 11.27
N THR A 90 -15.64 9.63 11.84
CA THR A 90 -15.96 9.35 13.25
C THR A 90 -14.73 9.47 14.17
N MET A 91 -13.54 9.72 13.61
CA MET A 91 -12.31 9.85 14.38
C MET A 91 -12.25 11.21 15.12
N PRO A 92 -11.57 11.28 16.28
CA PRO A 92 -11.43 12.52 17.04
C PRO A 92 -10.67 13.59 16.25
N GLY A 93 -10.94 14.86 16.53
CA GLY A 93 -10.48 16.01 15.72
C GLY A 93 -8.95 16.12 15.56
N TRP A 94 -8.17 15.60 16.50
CA TRP A 94 -6.71 15.57 16.40
C TRP A 94 -6.19 14.44 15.49
N LEU A 95 -6.90 13.31 15.42
CA LEU A 95 -6.50 12.14 14.63
C LEU A 95 -6.97 12.26 13.19
N ARG A 96 -8.13 12.91 12.98
CA ARG A 96 -8.78 13.05 11.68
C ARG A 96 -7.88 13.65 10.59
N PRO A 97 -7.12 14.75 10.81
CA PRO A 97 -6.24 15.31 9.78
C PRO A 97 -5.12 14.34 9.38
N PHE A 98 -4.54 13.62 10.34
CA PHE A 98 -3.53 12.59 10.07
C PHE A 98 -4.14 11.44 9.25
N ALA A 99 -5.25 10.89 9.74
CA ALA A 99 -5.94 9.78 9.10
C ALA A 99 -6.40 10.14 7.69
N GLN A 100 -6.80 11.39 7.41
CA GLN A 100 -7.21 11.83 6.08
C GLN A 100 -6.06 11.90 5.07
N ASN A 101 -4.84 12.27 5.47
CA ASN A 101 -3.76 12.61 4.52
C ASN A 101 -2.73 11.49 4.33
N GLN A 102 -2.72 10.52 5.23
CA GLN A 102 -1.75 9.42 5.21
C GLN A 102 -2.02 8.41 4.05
N PRO A 103 -0.98 7.73 3.54
CA PRO A 103 -1.03 6.97 2.29
C PRO A 103 -2.00 5.78 2.28
N VAL A 104 -2.11 5.05 3.41
CA VAL A 104 -2.98 3.86 3.52
C VAL A 104 -4.44 4.24 3.39
N THR A 105 -4.89 5.32 4.04
CA THR A 105 -6.25 5.82 3.87
C THR A 105 -6.56 6.15 2.41
N GLN A 106 -5.62 6.81 1.73
CA GLN A 106 -5.81 7.24 0.35
C GLN A 106 -5.93 6.04 -0.60
N VAL A 107 -5.11 5.01 -0.41
CA VAL A 107 -5.20 3.75 -1.17
C VAL A 107 -6.51 3.04 -0.91
N VAL A 108 -6.90 2.93 0.37
CA VAL A 108 -8.12 2.24 0.78
C VAL A 108 -9.35 2.93 0.22
N ASP A 109 -9.43 4.25 0.29
CA ASP A 109 -10.56 5.01 -0.22
C ASP A 109 -10.64 4.98 -1.75
N ALA A 110 -9.50 5.06 -2.45
CA ALA A 110 -9.42 4.91 -3.89
C ALA A 110 -9.86 3.51 -4.36
N VAL A 111 -9.29 2.45 -3.77
CA VAL A 111 -9.63 1.06 -4.10
C VAL A 111 -11.10 0.78 -3.79
N ARG A 112 -11.60 1.19 -2.63
CA ARG A 112 -13.01 1.02 -2.26
C ARG A 112 -13.93 1.73 -3.24
N GLY A 113 -13.63 2.98 -3.61
CA GLY A 113 -14.44 3.72 -4.57
C GLY A 113 -14.43 3.11 -5.96
N LEU A 114 -13.26 2.67 -6.46
CA LEU A 114 -13.15 1.97 -7.74
C LEU A 114 -13.93 0.66 -7.74
N MET A 115 -13.74 -0.18 -6.72
CA MET A 115 -14.40 -1.49 -6.59
C MET A 115 -15.93 -1.37 -6.46
N LEU A 116 -16.42 -0.33 -5.79
CA LEU A 116 -17.85 -0.10 -5.58
C LEU A 116 -18.49 0.82 -6.64
N GLY A 117 -17.72 1.44 -7.52
CA GLY A 117 -18.22 2.46 -8.46
C GLY A 117 -18.66 3.76 -7.76
N LEU A 118 -18.09 4.06 -6.60
CA LEU A 118 -18.42 5.25 -5.81
C LEU A 118 -17.45 6.40 -6.07
N PRO A 119 -17.89 7.66 -5.86
CA PRO A 119 -16.98 8.81 -5.84
C PRO A 119 -15.86 8.60 -4.81
N HIS A 120 -14.62 8.76 -5.26
CA HIS A 120 -13.41 8.65 -4.42
C HIS A 120 -12.53 9.89 -4.50
N GLY A 121 -13.10 11.01 -4.97
CA GLY A 121 -12.43 12.31 -5.03
C GLY A 121 -11.05 12.24 -5.70
N SER A 122 -10.06 12.82 -5.03
CA SER A 122 -8.66 12.83 -5.46
C SER A 122 -7.83 11.67 -4.92
N SER A 123 -8.42 10.69 -4.22
CA SER A 123 -7.67 9.65 -3.51
C SER A 123 -6.79 8.80 -4.43
N THR A 124 -7.23 8.55 -5.66
CA THR A 124 -6.43 7.83 -6.67
C THR A 124 -5.16 8.61 -7.02
N TRP A 125 -5.27 9.92 -7.25
CA TRP A 125 -4.14 10.78 -7.57
C TRP A 125 -3.20 10.99 -6.39
N ILE A 126 -3.76 11.16 -5.18
CA ILE A 126 -2.97 11.27 -3.95
C ILE A 126 -2.21 9.96 -3.67
N THR A 127 -2.84 8.81 -3.92
CA THR A 127 -2.19 7.50 -3.83
C THR A 127 -1.02 7.39 -4.81
N LEU A 128 -1.21 7.80 -6.06
CA LEU A 128 -0.13 7.81 -7.06
C LEU A 128 1.00 8.77 -6.67
N ALA A 129 0.68 9.93 -6.11
CA ALA A 129 1.67 10.88 -5.60
C ALA A 129 2.49 10.27 -4.44
N TRP A 130 1.83 9.58 -3.50
CA TRP A 130 2.50 8.85 -2.43
C TRP A 130 3.38 7.72 -2.97
N ALA A 131 2.89 6.92 -3.91
CA ALA A 131 3.65 5.83 -4.51
C ALA A 131 4.89 6.37 -5.25
N LEU A 132 4.72 7.44 -6.04
CA LEU A 132 5.81 8.07 -6.77
C LEU A 132 6.83 8.70 -5.81
N GLY A 133 6.38 9.43 -4.79
CA GLY A 133 7.26 9.99 -3.76
C GLY A 133 8.03 8.91 -3.01
N ALA A 134 7.37 7.80 -2.65
CA ALA A 134 8.01 6.66 -2.01
C ALA A 134 9.08 6.01 -2.91
N VAL A 135 8.80 5.79 -4.20
CA VAL A 135 9.80 5.26 -5.14
C VAL A 135 10.97 6.22 -5.32
N VAL A 136 10.71 7.51 -5.54
CA VAL A 136 11.75 8.53 -5.75
C VAL A 136 12.66 8.68 -4.53
N VAL A 137 12.13 8.54 -3.32
CA VAL A 137 12.92 8.65 -2.08
C VAL A 137 13.58 7.32 -1.73
N LEU A 138 12.83 6.22 -1.66
CA LEU A 138 13.29 4.95 -1.10
C LEU A 138 14.16 4.16 -2.09
N ALA A 139 13.92 4.24 -3.40
CA ALA A 139 14.71 3.48 -4.37
C ALA A 139 16.19 3.93 -4.39
N PRO A 140 16.54 5.23 -4.42
CA PRO A 140 17.93 5.67 -4.30
C PRO A 140 18.60 5.23 -2.99
N PHE A 141 17.91 5.36 -1.85
CA PHE A 141 18.47 4.93 -0.56
C PHE A 141 18.72 3.42 -0.50
N ALA A 142 17.78 2.62 -1.02
CA ALA A 142 17.93 1.17 -1.09
C ALA A 142 19.10 0.77 -2.02
N VAL A 143 19.20 1.38 -3.20
CA VAL A 143 20.28 1.10 -4.17
C VAL A 143 21.65 1.52 -3.61
N GLN A 144 21.75 2.69 -2.97
CA GLN A 144 22.99 3.14 -2.34
C GLN A 144 23.45 2.17 -1.24
N LYS A 145 22.53 1.69 -0.41
CA LYS A 145 22.86 0.74 0.65
C LYS A 145 23.26 -0.62 0.09
N TYR A 146 22.54 -1.12 -0.92
CA TYR A 146 22.88 -2.38 -1.59
C TYR A 146 24.30 -2.35 -2.17
N ARG A 147 24.70 -1.22 -2.79
CA ARG A 147 26.05 -1.01 -3.34
C ARG A 147 27.17 -0.88 -2.30
N ARG A 148 26.86 -0.63 -1.02
CA ARG A 148 27.86 -0.54 0.05
C ARG A 148 28.02 -1.85 0.83
N VAL A 149 27.03 -2.73 0.75
CA VAL A 149 27.02 -4.04 1.43
C VAL A 149 27.62 -5.14 0.55
N THR A 150 27.60 -4.96 -0.77
CA THR A 150 28.35 -5.78 -1.74
C THR A 150 29.69 -5.13 -2.00
#